data_AF-A0A6M1L9R5-F1
#
_entry.id   AF-A0A6M1L9R5-F1
#
_cell.length_a   1.000
_cell.length_b   1.000
_cell.length_c   1.000
_cell.angle_alpha   90.00
_cell.angle_beta   90.00
_cell.angle_gamma   90.00
#
_symmetry.space_group_name_H-M   'P 1'
#
loop_
_entity.id
_entity.type
_entity.pdbx_description
1 polymer ?
#
loop_
_entity_poly.entity_id
_entity_poly.type
_entity_poly.pdbx_seq_one_letter_code
_entity_poly.pdbx_strand_id
1 'polypeptide(L)'
;MDPQQLRDAKHALGRQLRHLRTACGLLQRDLAQQVYSTRSTVANVEAGRQVVDRVFWQQCDTLLHAGGQLTNAYDAYRQLEAAYQKERSETAMRVRWGAAADTALIRPEPHSSLVSVRQPHTATGPAGGDLAATITSTLGRTTQDVRAAHTVPAPAGRYFPGVPVDVEVYPAVDDGRIIATIPRTDTDRQWRRPLQRRLIAGQVTASTGDGLFALDSRQASRRLVDIDDDVRLLIPRVYQLDAITAAVLWAVANLDQSLLLDDARLDASRTAATEYSHLTRSAVSGDIGHDLETVSRLWLGSAFCADHISRQSADLTDVPVFWTREQTGEEASTWLLFSHKLRYLKATSARFTSGSQQATRLFCVPPATVQTSTESERILLLLAAALMESFGVRVAITDEPEYGTVPGFVLTPRRAIVATWIRTDGVWQVDVTDHPSTLAEYRDAAGHVQAHSVITADTAGSRMRALADYLNLDWTCLRTRCAELGDYGLAGIAEPRSRLLSLDGVDRACRFVGSLP
;
A
#
# COMPACT_ATOMS: atom_id res chain seq x y z
N MET A 1 28.02 -2.14 -10.76
CA MET A 1 28.30 -3.52 -10.29
C MET A 1 27.73 -4.56 -11.25
N ASP A 2 28.34 -5.75 -11.34
CA ASP A 2 27.98 -6.79 -12.31
C ASP A 2 26.93 -7.79 -11.74
N PRO A 3 25.80 -8.07 -12.43
CA PRO A 3 24.86 -9.15 -12.07
C PRO A 3 25.51 -10.51 -11.81
N GLN A 4 26.67 -10.78 -12.40
CA GLN A 4 27.44 -11.98 -12.16
C GLN A 4 27.99 -12.04 -10.72
N GLN A 5 28.42 -10.91 -10.15
CA GLN A 5 28.94 -10.85 -8.78
C GLN A 5 27.87 -11.22 -7.74
N LEU A 6 26.61 -10.81 -7.97
CA LEU A 6 25.50 -11.15 -7.07
C LEU A 6 25.15 -12.64 -7.14
N ARG A 7 25.16 -13.23 -8.34
CA ARG A 7 24.99 -14.68 -8.53
C ARG A 7 26.12 -15.47 -7.89
N ASP A 8 27.37 -15.02 -8.08
CA ASP A 8 28.54 -15.68 -7.51
C ASP A 8 28.54 -15.64 -5.99
N ALA A 9 28.16 -14.50 -5.39
CA ALA A 9 28.00 -14.35 -3.95
C ALA A 9 26.88 -15.26 -3.39
N LYS A 10 25.74 -15.34 -4.07
CA LYS A 10 24.63 -16.25 -3.71
C LYS A 10 25.05 -17.72 -3.77
N HIS A 11 25.76 -18.12 -4.82
CA HIS A 11 26.28 -19.48 -4.94
C HIS A 11 27.38 -19.79 -3.92
N ALA A 12 28.24 -18.82 -3.59
CA ALA A 12 29.27 -18.98 -2.56
C ALA A 12 28.66 -19.23 -1.19
N LEU A 13 27.64 -18.45 -0.82
CA LEU A 13 26.88 -18.60 0.42
C LEU A 13 26.22 -20.00 0.53
N GLY A 14 25.58 -20.46 -0.55
CA GLY A 14 24.99 -21.81 -0.61
C GLY A 14 26.02 -22.94 -0.47
N ARG A 15 27.19 -22.80 -1.13
CA ARG A 15 28.30 -23.76 -1.00
C ARG A 15 28.86 -23.81 0.41
N GLN A 16 28.97 -22.66 1.09
CA GLN A 16 29.47 -22.58 2.46
C GLN A 16 28.54 -23.30 3.44
N LEU A 17 27.22 -23.12 3.32
CA LEU A 17 26.24 -23.87 4.10
C LEU A 17 26.38 -25.38 3.87
N ARG A 18 26.47 -25.79 2.61
CA ARG A 18 26.63 -27.20 2.25
C ARG A 18 27.88 -27.80 2.87
N HIS A 19 29.01 -27.10 2.78
CA HIS A 19 30.28 -27.54 3.33
C HIS A 19 30.20 -27.75 4.85
N LEU A 20 29.70 -26.76 5.58
CA LEU A 20 29.53 -26.82 7.03
C LEU A 20 28.57 -27.93 7.45
N ARG A 21 27.43 -28.06 6.76
CA ARG A 21 26.48 -29.16 7.01
C ARG A 21 27.15 -30.53 6.84
N THR A 22 27.91 -30.72 5.75
CA THR A 22 28.60 -31.99 5.51
C THR A 22 29.72 -32.26 6.51
N ALA A 23 30.41 -31.22 6.99
CA ALA A 23 31.44 -31.34 8.02
C ALA A 23 30.85 -31.78 9.38
N CYS A 24 29.61 -31.37 9.68
CA CYS A 24 28.86 -31.85 10.85
C CYS A 24 28.16 -33.21 10.63
N GLY A 25 28.33 -33.85 9.47
CA GLY A 25 27.73 -35.16 9.17
C GLY A 25 26.21 -35.16 8.98
N LEU A 26 25.57 -34.00 8.86
CA LEU A 26 24.11 -33.87 8.75
C LEU A 26 23.63 -34.04 7.31
N LEU A 27 22.50 -34.70 7.10
CA LEU A 27 21.79 -34.68 5.81
C LEU A 27 20.96 -33.39 5.67
N GLN A 28 20.59 -33.03 4.44
CA GLN A 28 19.74 -31.85 4.19
C GLN A 28 18.41 -31.90 4.97
N ARG A 29 17.84 -33.10 5.14
CA ARG A 29 16.61 -33.31 5.92
C ARG A 29 16.82 -33.07 7.42
N ASP A 30 17.98 -33.45 7.93
CA ASP A 30 18.29 -33.37 9.37
C ASP A 30 18.53 -31.91 9.73
N LEU A 31 19.28 -31.18 8.88
CA LEU A 31 19.42 -29.73 9.00
C LEU A 31 18.06 -29.04 8.92
N ALA A 32 17.25 -29.36 7.91
CA ALA A 32 15.92 -28.77 7.73
C ALA A 32 15.03 -28.94 8.97
N GLN A 33 15.01 -30.11 9.58
CA GLN A 33 14.22 -30.37 10.79
C GLN A 33 14.69 -29.53 11.99
N GLN A 34 16.01 -29.33 12.13
CA GLN A 34 16.59 -28.61 13.26
C GLN A 34 16.53 -27.08 13.12
N VAL A 35 16.41 -26.56 11.89
CA VAL A 35 16.20 -25.12 11.62
C VAL A 35 14.77 -24.81 11.15
N TYR A 36 13.81 -25.67 11.50
CA TYR A 36 12.38 -25.50 11.22
C TYR A 36 12.06 -25.14 9.75
N SER A 37 12.77 -25.77 8.82
CA SER A 37 12.66 -25.57 7.38
C SER A 37 12.31 -26.87 6.64
N THR A 38 12.22 -26.83 5.32
CA THR A 38 11.99 -28.02 4.49
C THR A 38 13.29 -28.49 3.84
N ARG A 39 13.42 -29.80 3.59
CA ARG A 39 14.57 -30.37 2.87
C ARG A 39 14.78 -29.73 1.49
N SER A 40 13.69 -29.36 0.80
CA SER A 40 13.72 -28.63 -0.47
C SER A 40 14.24 -27.20 -0.33
N THR A 41 13.87 -26.49 0.75
CA THR A 41 14.39 -25.15 1.05
C THR A 41 15.90 -25.21 1.26
N VAL A 42 16.39 -26.14 2.09
CA VAL A 42 17.83 -26.34 2.31
C VAL A 42 18.54 -26.69 1.00
N ALA A 43 17.97 -27.57 0.17
CA ALA A 43 18.57 -27.92 -1.13
C ALA A 43 18.66 -26.73 -2.10
N ASN A 44 17.64 -25.87 -2.16
CA ASN A 44 17.63 -24.69 -3.01
C ASN A 44 18.58 -23.60 -2.51
N VAL A 45 18.71 -23.45 -1.19
CA VAL A 45 19.68 -22.56 -0.55
C VAL A 45 21.10 -23.02 -0.84
N GLU A 46 21.41 -24.30 -0.65
CA GLU A 46 22.73 -24.86 -0.96
C GLU A 46 23.12 -24.75 -2.43
N ALA A 47 22.14 -24.83 -3.33
CA ALA A 47 22.35 -24.66 -4.76
C ALA A 47 22.51 -23.19 -5.18
N GLY A 48 22.37 -22.22 -4.26
CA GLY A 48 22.36 -20.79 -4.57
C GLY A 48 21.14 -20.36 -5.40
N ARG A 49 20.08 -21.17 -5.41
CA ARG A 49 18.83 -20.88 -6.15
C ARG A 49 17.86 -20.07 -5.31
N GLN A 50 17.91 -20.20 -3.98
CA GLN A 50 17.05 -19.49 -3.04
C GLN A 50 17.89 -18.82 -1.96
N VAL A 51 17.48 -17.63 -1.49
CA VAL A 51 18.03 -16.99 -0.29
C VAL A 51 16.87 -16.81 0.68
N VAL A 52 17.06 -17.31 1.89
CA VAL A 52 16.08 -17.30 2.98
C VAL A 52 16.37 -16.17 3.97
N ASP A 53 15.50 -15.99 4.95
CA ASP A 53 15.62 -14.92 5.95
C ASP A 53 16.89 -15.04 6.82
N ARG A 54 17.20 -13.97 7.54
CA ARG A 54 18.38 -13.90 8.42
C ARG A 54 18.30 -14.90 9.58
N VAL A 55 17.09 -15.24 10.03
CA VAL A 55 16.85 -16.15 11.17
C VAL A 55 17.31 -17.56 10.84
N PHE A 56 17.01 -18.05 9.63
CA PHE A 56 17.53 -19.30 9.12
C PHE A 56 19.06 -19.34 9.17
N TRP A 57 19.73 -18.27 8.70
CA TRP A 57 21.19 -18.21 8.69
C TRP A 57 21.78 -18.19 10.10
N GLN A 58 21.16 -17.48 11.05
CA GLN A 58 21.56 -17.49 12.45
C GLN A 58 21.37 -18.86 13.12
N GLN A 59 20.27 -19.54 12.81
CA GLN A 59 20.01 -20.89 13.31
C GLN A 59 21.02 -21.89 12.75
N CYS A 60 21.29 -21.86 11.44
CA CYS A 60 22.34 -22.68 10.82
C CYS A 60 23.73 -22.35 11.39
N ASP A 61 24.04 -21.09 11.63
CA ASP A 61 25.32 -20.65 12.16
C ASP A 61 25.56 -21.15 13.59
N THR A 62 24.50 -21.10 14.42
CA THR A 62 24.50 -21.67 15.78
C THR A 62 24.65 -23.18 15.74
N LEU A 63 23.83 -23.85 14.92
CA LEU A 63 23.74 -25.30 14.85
C LEU A 63 25.00 -25.95 14.28
N LEU A 64 25.59 -25.34 13.26
CA LEU A 64 26.80 -25.83 12.59
C LEU A 64 28.09 -25.30 13.24
N HIS A 65 27.96 -24.56 14.36
CA HIS A 65 29.07 -23.94 15.09
C HIS A 65 29.98 -23.09 14.19
N ALA A 66 29.37 -22.34 13.27
CA ALA A 66 30.08 -21.60 12.23
C ALA A 66 30.60 -20.23 12.69
N GLY A 67 30.39 -19.85 13.96
CA GLY A 67 31.05 -18.71 14.60
C GLY A 67 30.76 -17.35 13.96
N GLY A 68 29.54 -17.14 13.47
CA GLY A 68 29.11 -15.92 12.79
C GLY A 68 29.32 -15.93 11.28
N GLN A 69 30.05 -16.91 10.72
CA GLN A 69 30.47 -16.89 9.33
C GLN A 69 29.31 -16.90 8.34
N LEU A 70 28.25 -17.68 8.61
CA LEU A 70 27.09 -17.77 7.72
C LEU A 70 26.24 -16.51 7.79
N THR A 71 26.05 -15.98 9.00
CA THR A 71 25.30 -14.73 9.21
C THR A 71 26.02 -13.54 8.58
N ASN A 72 27.33 -13.44 8.75
CA ASN A 72 28.15 -12.37 8.15
C ASN A 72 28.16 -12.44 6.62
N ALA A 73 28.26 -13.66 6.05
CA ALA A 73 28.20 -13.85 4.61
C ALA A 73 26.81 -13.49 4.03
N TYR A 74 25.74 -13.77 4.77
CA TYR A 74 24.39 -13.33 4.42
C TYR A 74 24.24 -11.80 4.48
N ASP A 75 24.70 -11.17 5.56
CA ASP A 75 24.61 -9.72 5.73
C ASP A 75 25.43 -8.99 4.63
N ALA A 76 26.61 -9.52 4.27
CA ALA A 76 27.39 -9.03 3.14
C ALA A 76 26.69 -9.19 1.78
N TYR A 77 26.02 -10.34 1.55
CA TYR A 77 25.20 -10.53 0.35
C TYR A 77 24.05 -9.52 0.27
N ARG A 78 23.35 -9.25 1.38
CA ARG A 78 22.25 -8.27 1.44
C ARG A 78 22.74 -6.84 1.21
N GLN A 79 23.92 -6.48 1.71
CA GLN A 79 24.54 -5.19 1.42
C GLN A 79 24.90 -5.04 -0.07
N LEU A 80 25.43 -6.11 -0.67
CA LEU A 80 25.75 -6.17 -2.10
C LEU A 80 24.47 -6.03 -2.96
N GLU A 81 23.39 -6.72 -2.58
CA GLU A 81 22.08 -6.63 -3.23
C GLU A 81 21.49 -5.22 -3.13
N ALA A 82 21.52 -4.61 -1.94
CA ALA A 82 21.03 -3.25 -1.73
C ALA A 82 21.83 -2.20 -2.52
N ALA A 83 23.16 -2.33 -2.57
CA ALA A 83 24.03 -1.47 -3.38
C ALA A 83 23.76 -1.61 -4.88
N TYR A 84 23.55 -2.84 -5.36
CA TYR A 84 23.18 -3.12 -6.74
C TYR A 84 21.83 -2.50 -7.13
N GLN A 85 20.80 -2.64 -6.27
CA GLN A 85 19.49 -2.04 -6.52
C GLN A 85 19.56 -0.51 -6.53
N LYS A 86 20.35 0.07 -5.61
CA LYS A 86 20.60 1.52 -5.57
C LYS A 86 21.29 2.02 -6.84
N GLU A 87 22.39 1.39 -7.25
CA GLU A 87 23.13 1.75 -8.47
C GLU A 87 22.27 1.58 -9.74
N ARG A 88 21.42 0.54 -9.81
CA ARG A 88 20.50 0.33 -10.94
C ARG A 88 19.39 1.37 -10.98
N SER A 89 18.83 1.74 -9.82
CA SER A 89 17.82 2.81 -9.72
C SER A 89 18.40 4.17 -10.12
N GLU A 90 19.62 4.48 -9.67
CA GLU A 90 20.36 5.71 -10.03
C GLU A 90 20.75 5.74 -11.51
N THR A 91 21.15 4.60 -12.09
CA THR A 91 21.49 4.49 -13.51
C THR A 91 20.25 4.58 -14.39
N ALA A 92 19.13 3.94 -14.00
CA ALA A 92 17.84 4.09 -14.69
C ALA A 92 17.33 5.54 -14.62
N MET A 93 17.56 6.23 -13.51
CA MET A 93 17.24 7.65 -13.33
C MET A 93 18.15 8.56 -14.18
N ARG A 94 19.45 8.27 -14.27
CA ARG A 94 20.42 9.02 -15.10
C ARG A 94 20.21 8.82 -16.60
N VAL A 95 19.95 7.60 -17.07
CA VAL A 95 19.66 7.32 -18.48
C VAL A 95 18.37 8.02 -18.92
N ARG A 96 17.36 8.08 -18.02
CA ARG A 96 16.08 8.76 -18.28
C ARG A 96 16.21 10.28 -18.31
N TRP A 97 17.10 10.88 -17.51
CA TRP A 97 17.35 12.33 -17.53
C TRP A 97 18.33 12.76 -18.64
N GLY A 98 19.30 11.91 -18.99
CA GLY A 98 20.23 12.15 -20.11
C GLY A 98 19.57 12.09 -21.48
N ALA A 99 18.65 11.13 -21.71
CA ALA A 99 17.92 11.02 -22.98
C ALA A 99 16.95 12.19 -23.24
N ALA A 100 16.47 12.86 -22.18
CA ALA A 100 15.65 14.06 -22.30
C ALA A 100 16.48 15.32 -22.65
N ALA A 101 17.77 15.34 -22.32
CA ALA A 101 18.67 16.46 -22.62
C ALA A 101 19.20 16.44 -24.06
N ASP A 102 19.42 15.26 -24.65
CA ASP A 102 19.92 15.13 -26.03
C ASP A 102 18.87 15.40 -27.12
N THR A 103 17.58 15.36 -26.77
CA THR A 103 16.48 15.61 -27.73
C THR A 103 16.10 17.10 -27.84
N ALA A 104 16.75 17.98 -27.05
CA ALA A 104 16.39 19.40 -26.94
C ALA A 104 17.43 20.40 -27.49
N LEU A 105 18.35 19.95 -28.36
CA LEU A 105 19.32 20.83 -29.03
C LEU A 105 19.05 20.96 -30.54
N ILE A 106 17.98 21.67 -30.89
CA ILE A 106 17.93 22.46 -32.13
C ILE A 106 17.47 23.87 -31.76
N ARG A 107 18.43 24.80 -31.79
CA ARG A 107 18.32 26.21 -31.46
C ARG A 107 17.84 27.02 -32.68
N PRO A 108 17.18 28.18 -32.50
CA PRO A 108 17.95 29.42 -32.38
C PRO A 108 17.54 30.34 -31.20
N GLU A 109 18.51 31.16 -30.80
CA GLU A 109 18.63 32.11 -29.66
C GLU A 109 18.01 33.50 -29.93
N PRO A 110 18.18 34.52 -29.05
CA PRO A 110 18.07 34.53 -27.58
C PRO A 110 17.26 35.76 -27.10
N HIS A 111 16.54 35.67 -25.98
CA HIS A 111 16.52 36.79 -25.03
C HIS A 111 16.57 36.27 -23.59
N SER A 112 17.66 36.65 -22.95
CA SER A 112 18.11 36.29 -21.62
C SER A 112 17.21 36.88 -20.54
N SER A 113 16.73 36.01 -19.63
CA SER A 113 16.54 36.28 -18.20
C SER A 113 16.37 34.93 -17.50
N LEU A 114 17.47 34.19 -17.38
CA LEU A 114 17.52 32.93 -16.63
C LEU A 114 17.33 33.24 -15.14
N VAL A 115 16.14 32.99 -14.63
CA VAL A 115 15.93 32.80 -13.19
C VAL A 115 16.59 31.48 -12.81
N SER A 116 17.62 31.58 -11.97
CA SER A 116 18.36 30.45 -11.41
C SER A 116 17.39 29.46 -10.74
N VAL A 117 17.20 28.30 -11.37
CA VAL A 117 16.58 27.13 -10.74
C VAL A 117 17.54 26.67 -9.66
N ARG A 118 17.24 27.05 -8.41
CA ARG A 118 17.89 26.50 -7.23
C ARG A 118 17.71 24.98 -7.25
N GLN A 119 18.84 24.26 -7.26
CA GLN A 119 18.91 22.82 -7.09
C GLN A 119 18.07 22.38 -5.88
N PRO A 120 17.28 21.29 -5.96
CA PRO A 120 16.66 20.69 -4.79
C PRO A 120 17.78 20.15 -3.89
N HIS A 121 17.84 20.65 -2.66
CA HIS A 121 18.65 20.07 -1.61
C HIS A 121 18.21 18.63 -1.37
N THR A 122 19.17 17.71 -1.45
CA THR A 122 19.04 16.33 -0.97
C THR A 122 18.76 16.35 0.53
N ALA A 123 17.49 16.25 0.91
CA ALA A 123 17.09 16.03 2.30
C ALA A 123 17.06 14.53 2.58
N THR A 124 18.17 14.01 3.11
CA THR A 124 18.16 12.82 3.96
C THR A 124 17.47 13.19 5.28
N GLY A 125 16.16 12.91 5.36
CA GLY A 125 15.33 13.00 6.56
C GLY A 125 14.46 11.73 6.72
N PRO A 126 13.90 11.47 7.90
CA PRO A 126 13.36 10.16 8.26
C PRO A 126 12.18 9.77 7.37
N ALA A 127 12.07 8.48 7.05
CA ALA A 127 10.86 7.91 6.44
C ALA A 127 9.68 8.12 7.40
N GLY A 128 8.58 8.73 6.91
CA GLY A 128 7.33 8.88 7.68
C GLY A 128 6.79 10.31 7.82
N GLY A 129 6.66 11.06 6.72
CA GLY A 129 5.89 12.31 6.71
C GLY A 129 4.40 12.07 6.49
N ASP A 130 3.54 13.02 6.89
CA ASP A 130 2.12 13.05 6.53
C ASP A 130 1.87 14.06 5.40
N LEU A 131 1.06 13.68 4.41
CA LEU A 131 0.82 14.53 3.24
C LEU A 131 0.09 15.82 3.61
N ALA A 132 -0.90 15.76 4.52
CA ALA A 132 -1.61 16.94 5.00
C ALA A 132 -0.66 17.96 5.65
N ALA A 133 0.24 17.48 6.52
CA ALA A 133 1.27 18.30 7.15
C ALA A 133 2.26 18.89 6.12
N THR A 134 2.63 18.11 5.10
CA THR A 134 3.54 18.56 4.04
C THR A 134 2.89 19.64 3.17
N ILE A 135 1.62 19.48 2.81
CA ILE A 135 0.83 20.48 2.09
C ILE A 135 0.74 21.76 2.94
N THR A 136 0.35 21.65 4.21
CA THR A 136 0.19 22.81 5.10
C THR A 136 1.49 23.60 5.27
N SER A 137 2.61 22.91 5.52
CA SER A 137 3.92 23.55 5.70
C SER A 137 4.48 24.17 4.41
N THR A 138 4.17 23.60 3.25
CA THR A 138 4.62 24.10 1.94
C THR A 138 3.80 25.31 1.50
N LEU A 139 2.48 25.28 1.72
CA LEU A 139 1.52 26.28 1.24
C LEU A 139 1.23 27.40 2.23
N GLY A 140 1.51 27.21 3.53
CA GLY A 140 1.39 28.27 4.54
C GLY A 140 2.41 29.41 4.39
N ARG A 141 3.27 29.38 3.37
CA ARG A 141 4.31 30.39 3.09
C ARG A 141 4.00 31.27 1.88
N THR A 142 2.84 31.10 1.25
CA THR A 142 2.52 31.75 -0.02
C THR A 142 1.86 33.11 0.19
N THR A 143 2.35 34.14 -0.52
CA THR A 143 1.77 35.49 -0.51
C THR A 143 0.38 35.50 -1.15
N GLN A 144 -0.59 36.11 -0.46
CA GLN A 144 -2.05 35.98 -0.66
C GLN A 144 -2.62 36.41 -2.03
N ASP A 145 -1.85 37.04 -2.92
CA ASP A 145 -2.39 37.71 -4.11
C ASP A 145 -1.99 37.09 -5.46
N VAL A 146 -1.14 36.06 -5.51
CA VAL A 146 -0.57 35.54 -6.76
C VAL A 146 -0.61 34.01 -6.83
N ARG A 147 -0.88 33.46 -8.02
CA ARG A 147 -0.76 32.03 -8.33
C ARG A 147 0.56 31.48 -7.78
N ALA A 148 0.49 30.34 -7.12
CA ALA A 148 1.68 29.62 -6.69
C ALA A 148 1.65 28.16 -7.11
N ALA A 149 2.70 27.76 -7.82
CA ALA A 149 2.91 26.38 -8.21
C ALA A 149 3.93 25.75 -7.26
N HIS A 150 3.54 24.63 -6.64
CA HIS A 150 4.37 23.88 -5.72
C HIS A 150 4.41 22.42 -6.17
N THR A 151 5.54 21.77 -5.93
CA THR A 151 5.62 20.31 -6.02
C THR A 151 5.80 19.78 -4.61
N VAL A 152 4.78 19.09 -4.12
CA VAL A 152 4.75 18.54 -2.76
C VAL A 152 5.10 17.05 -2.83
N PRO A 153 6.08 16.57 -2.06
CA PRO A 153 6.36 15.14 -2.01
C PRO A 153 5.24 14.41 -1.25
N ALA A 154 4.52 13.50 -1.93
CA ALA A 154 3.76 12.47 -1.23
C ALA A 154 4.75 11.54 -0.53
N PRO A 155 4.67 11.41 0.80
CA PRO A 155 5.68 10.68 1.57
C PRO A 155 5.81 9.22 1.13
N ALA A 156 7.06 8.73 1.14
CA ALA A 156 7.34 7.30 1.01
C ALA A 156 6.91 6.56 2.28
N GLY A 157 6.62 5.27 2.12
CA GLY A 157 6.23 4.37 3.20
C GLY A 157 7.07 3.10 3.19
N ARG A 158 6.53 2.02 3.75
CA ARG A 158 7.20 0.70 3.76
C ARG A 158 7.26 0.07 2.36
N TYR A 159 6.20 0.25 1.59
CA TYR A 159 6.00 -0.25 0.22
C TYR A 159 5.83 0.89 -0.79
N PHE A 160 5.31 2.04 -0.36
CA PHE A 160 5.08 3.22 -1.16
C PHE A 160 6.41 3.90 -1.50
N PRO A 161 6.70 4.14 -2.79
CA PRO A 161 7.99 4.69 -3.22
C PRO A 161 8.16 6.18 -2.88
N GLY A 162 7.07 6.88 -2.54
CA GLY A 162 7.03 8.33 -2.47
C GLY A 162 6.96 8.93 -3.87
N VAL A 163 6.06 9.88 -4.08
CA VAL A 163 5.81 10.45 -5.41
C VAL A 163 5.55 11.96 -5.33
N PRO A 164 6.06 12.77 -6.26
CA PRO A 164 5.71 14.19 -6.31
C PRO A 164 4.24 14.37 -6.72
N VAL A 165 3.58 15.33 -6.08
CA VAL A 165 2.26 15.84 -6.46
C VAL A 165 2.39 17.34 -6.73
N ASP A 166 2.08 17.75 -7.95
CA ASP A 166 2.01 19.16 -8.29
C ASP A 166 0.75 19.77 -7.68
N VAL A 167 0.86 20.94 -7.06
CA VAL A 167 -0.26 21.69 -6.51
C VAL A 167 -0.16 23.13 -7.01
N GLU A 168 -1.17 23.57 -7.74
CA GLU A 168 -1.32 24.96 -8.14
C GLU A 168 -2.39 25.61 -7.27
N VAL A 169 -2.01 26.64 -6.51
CA VAL A 169 -2.88 27.36 -5.58
C VAL A 169 -3.29 28.70 -6.16
N TYR A 170 -4.58 28.98 -6.10
CA TYR A 170 -5.22 30.20 -6.54
C TYR A 170 -6.04 30.83 -5.41
N PRO A 171 -6.15 32.16 -5.34
CA PRO A 171 -7.09 32.81 -4.44
C PRO A 171 -8.53 32.35 -4.71
N ALA A 172 -9.26 32.06 -3.65
CA ALA A 172 -10.65 31.65 -3.71
C ALA A 172 -11.51 32.37 -2.68
N VAL A 173 -12.80 32.49 -2.98
CA VAL A 173 -13.83 33.01 -2.07
C VAL A 173 -14.80 31.89 -1.69
N ASP A 174 -15.34 31.95 -0.47
CA ASP A 174 -16.48 31.12 -0.04
C ASP A 174 -17.73 32.01 0.05
N ASP A 175 -18.61 31.92 -0.95
CA ASP A 175 -19.92 32.60 -0.99
C ASP A 175 -21.09 31.63 -0.71
N GLY A 176 -20.78 30.50 -0.06
CA GLY A 176 -21.61 29.29 -0.06
C GLY A 176 -21.12 28.24 -1.07
N ARG A 177 -20.22 28.63 -1.97
CA ARG A 177 -19.44 27.76 -2.86
C ARG A 177 -17.99 28.23 -2.85
N ILE A 178 -17.05 27.29 -3.02
CA ILE A 178 -15.63 27.68 -3.17
C ILE A 178 -15.39 28.01 -4.64
N ILE A 179 -15.06 29.27 -4.90
CA ILE A 179 -14.84 29.79 -6.25
C ILE A 179 -13.41 30.30 -6.33
N ALA A 180 -12.57 29.60 -7.09
CA ALA A 180 -11.21 30.03 -7.38
C ALA A 180 -11.15 30.84 -8.68
N THR A 181 -10.37 31.91 -8.67
CA THR A 181 -10.13 32.74 -9.86
C THR A 181 -8.88 32.27 -10.57
N ILE A 182 -9.05 31.78 -11.81
CA ILE A 182 -7.97 31.26 -12.64
C ILE A 182 -7.72 32.23 -13.79
N PRO A 183 -6.51 32.80 -13.92
CA PRO A 183 -6.14 33.60 -15.09
C PRO A 183 -6.30 32.77 -16.37
N ARG A 184 -6.86 33.36 -17.43
CA ARG A 184 -7.06 32.66 -18.73
C ARG A 184 -5.79 32.03 -19.28
N THR A 185 -4.65 32.70 -19.09
CA THR A 185 -3.32 32.20 -19.49
C THR A 185 -2.93 30.88 -18.84
N ASP A 186 -3.57 30.53 -17.72
CA ASP A 186 -3.21 29.35 -16.93
C ASP A 186 -4.11 28.14 -17.23
N THR A 187 -5.15 28.30 -18.08
CA THR A 187 -6.08 27.22 -18.47
C THR A 187 -5.53 26.23 -19.51
N ASP A 188 -4.21 26.09 -19.54
CA ASP A 188 -3.44 25.39 -20.57
C ASP A 188 -3.79 23.89 -20.72
N ARG A 189 -3.37 23.31 -21.87
CA ARG A 189 -3.43 21.85 -22.14
C ARG A 189 -2.84 20.99 -21.01
N GLN A 190 -1.94 21.54 -20.20
CA GLN A 190 -1.26 20.84 -19.11
C GLN A 190 -2.22 20.28 -18.06
N TRP A 191 -3.31 20.98 -17.72
CA TRP A 191 -4.28 20.48 -16.75
C TRP A 191 -5.04 19.25 -17.27
N ARG A 192 -5.24 19.18 -18.59
CA ARG A 192 -6.00 18.11 -19.26
C ARG A 192 -5.17 16.84 -19.46
N ARG A 193 -3.84 16.95 -19.52
CA ARG A 193 -2.92 15.82 -19.77
C ARG A 193 -1.67 15.93 -18.89
N PRO A 194 -1.82 15.89 -17.55
CA PRO A 194 -0.68 16.07 -16.69
C PRO A 194 0.21 14.80 -16.72
N LEU A 195 1.52 14.99 -16.82
CA LEU A 195 2.49 13.88 -16.78
C LEU A 195 2.61 13.26 -15.38
N GLN A 196 2.41 14.09 -14.35
CA GLN A 196 2.39 13.72 -12.94
C GLN A 196 1.02 14.02 -12.33
N ARG A 197 0.76 13.55 -11.11
CA ARG A 197 -0.50 13.91 -10.44
C ARG A 197 -0.46 15.41 -10.10
N ARG A 198 -1.51 16.12 -10.49
CA ARG A 198 -1.64 17.57 -10.26
C ARG A 198 -2.98 17.90 -9.61
N LEU A 199 -2.94 18.78 -8.63
CA LEU A 199 -4.09 19.36 -7.97
C LEU A 199 -4.19 20.84 -8.28
N ILE A 200 -5.41 21.31 -8.50
CA ILE A 200 -5.74 22.72 -8.58
C ILE A 200 -6.50 23.07 -7.29
N ALA A 201 -5.95 23.97 -6.50
CA ALA A 201 -6.45 24.31 -5.18
C ALA A 201 -6.89 25.77 -5.11
N GLY A 202 -8.03 26.00 -4.46
CA GLY A 202 -8.50 27.31 -4.05
C GLY A 202 -8.18 27.55 -2.58
N GLN A 203 -7.48 28.63 -2.27
CA GLN A 203 -7.22 29.08 -0.91
C GLN A 203 -8.25 30.13 -0.52
N VAL A 204 -9.08 29.81 0.47
CA VAL A 204 -10.03 30.75 1.07
C VAL A 204 -9.41 31.32 2.33
N THR A 205 -9.33 32.64 2.39
CA THR A 205 -8.94 33.38 3.58
C THR A 205 -10.17 34.13 4.10
N ALA A 206 -10.78 33.62 5.17
CA ALA A 206 -11.99 34.20 5.76
C ALA A 206 -11.81 34.42 7.27
N SER A 207 -12.58 35.37 7.82
CA SER A 207 -12.60 35.63 9.27
C SER A 207 -13.06 34.43 10.10
N THR A 208 -13.75 33.47 9.49
CA THR A 208 -14.22 32.21 10.09
C THR A 208 -13.20 31.06 10.00
N GLY A 209 -12.04 31.27 9.37
CA GLY A 209 -10.96 30.30 9.23
C GLY A 209 -10.44 30.17 7.79
N ASP A 210 -9.16 29.84 7.66
CA ASP A 210 -8.50 29.57 6.38
C ASP A 210 -8.74 28.12 5.96
N GLY A 211 -8.98 27.90 4.66
CA GLY A 211 -9.23 26.57 4.11
C GLY A 211 -8.64 26.40 2.72
N LEU A 212 -8.08 25.22 2.45
CA LEU A 212 -7.57 24.84 1.14
C LEU A 212 -8.48 23.76 0.56
N PHE A 213 -9.01 23.97 -0.64
CA PHE A 213 -9.93 23.07 -1.31
C PHE A 213 -9.37 22.70 -2.66
N ALA A 214 -9.35 21.42 -3.04
CA ALA A 214 -8.63 20.97 -4.22
C ALA A 214 -9.40 20.00 -5.12
N LEU A 215 -9.08 20.05 -6.42
CA LEU A 215 -9.52 19.08 -7.42
C LEU A 215 -8.30 18.49 -8.13
N ASP A 216 -8.40 17.22 -8.55
CA ASP A 216 -7.51 16.66 -9.58
C ASP A 216 -7.59 17.53 -10.84
N SER A 217 -6.46 17.85 -11.47
CA SER A 217 -6.45 18.77 -12.60
C SER A 217 -7.34 18.33 -13.78
N ARG A 218 -7.54 17.02 -13.96
CA ARG A 218 -8.46 16.48 -14.99
C ARG A 218 -9.92 16.78 -14.64
N GLN A 219 -10.23 16.77 -13.34
CA GLN A 219 -11.55 17.11 -12.79
C GLN A 219 -11.77 18.61 -12.76
N ALA A 220 -10.74 19.40 -12.48
CA ALA A 220 -10.77 20.86 -12.55
C ALA A 220 -11.00 21.34 -13.99
N SER A 221 -10.30 20.74 -14.96
CA SER A 221 -10.44 21.07 -16.39
C SER A 221 -11.87 20.93 -16.93
N ARG A 222 -12.68 20.07 -16.31
CA ARG A 222 -14.09 19.84 -16.69
C ARG A 222 -15.06 20.80 -15.99
N ARG A 223 -14.60 21.58 -15.01
CA ARG A 223 -15.41 22.45 -14.14
C ARG A 223 -15.03 23.94 -14.26
N LEU A 224 -14.22 24.29 -15.25
CA LEU A 224 -13.93 25.68 -15.58
C LEU A 224 -15.15 26.34 -16.22
N VAL A 225 -15.45 27.56 -15.78
CA VAL A 225 -16.53 28.39 -16.29
C VAL A 225 -15.94 29.73 -16.74
N ASP A 226 -16.11 30.07 -18.01
CA ASP A 226 -15.71 31.37 -18.55
C ASP A 226 -16.66 32.46 -18.07
N ILE A 227 -16.12 33.53 -17.47
CA ILE A 227 -16.88 34.72 -17.05
C ILE A 227 -16.09 35.98 -17.47
N ASP A 228 -16.60 36.69 -18.47
CA ASP A 228 -16.04 37.92 -19.02
C ASP A 228 -14.56 37.83 -19.43
N ASP A 229 -13.62 38.31 -18.62
CA ASP A 229 -12.17 38.25 -18.83
C ASP A 229 -11.46 37.18 -17.97
N ASP A 230 -12.19 36.58 -17.01
CA ASP A 230 -11.69 35.61 -16.06
C ASP A 230 -12.22 34.19 -16.34
N VAL A 231 -11.55 33.20 -15.74
CA VAL A 231 -12.06 31.83 -15.64
C VAL A 231 -12.29 31.51 -14.18
N ARG A 232 -13.49 31.06 -13.84
CA ARG A 232 -13.82 30.59 -12.50
C ARG A 232 -13.76 29.07 -12.44
N LEU A 233 -13.15 28.56 -11.37
CA LEU A 233 -13.19 27.15 -11.04
C LEU A 233 -14.07 26.95 -9.82
N LEU A 234 -15.16 26.20 -9.99
CA LEU A 234 -16.03 25.79 -8.89
C LEU A 234 -15.44 24.56 -8.20
N ILE A 235 -15.09 24.71 -6.91
CA ILE A 235 -14.57 23.64 -6.08
C ILE A 235 -15.65 23.28 -5.03
N PRO A 236 -16.12 22.02 -5.00
CA PRO A 236 -17.00 21.55 -3.94
C PRO A 236 -16.33 21.65 -2.56
N ARG A 237 -17.03 22.22 -1.56
CA ARG A 237 -16.54 22.39 -0.17
C ARG A 237 -16.08 21.07 0.45
N VAL A 238 -16.70 19.97 0.06
CA VAL A 238 -16.37 18.61 0.53
C VAL A 238 -14.95 18.17 0.17
N TYR A 239 -14.31 18.80 -0.82
CA TYR A 239 -12.91 18.56 -1.21
C TYR A 239 -11.91 19.50 -0.53
N GLN A 240 -12.23 19.93 0.70
CA GLN A 240 -11.24 20.48 1.61
C GLN A 240 -10.09 19.48 1.77
N LEU A 241 -8.85 19.97 1.64
CA LEU A 241 -7.63 19.21 1.92
C LEU A 241 -7.45 19.08 3.44
N ASP A 242 -8.11 18.06 3.98
CA ASP A 242 -8.07 17.64 5.38
C ASP A 242 -7.36 16.27 5.51
N ALA A 243 -7.35 15.71 6.73
CA ALA A 243 -6.69 14.43 7.00
C ALA A 243 -7.24 13.26 6.15
N ILE A 244 -8.55 13.19 5.91
CA ILE A 244 -9.15 12.07 5.14
C ILE A 244 -8.80 12.18 3.66
N THR A 245 -9.01 13.35 3.07
CA THR A 245 -8.71 13.58 1.65
C THR A 245 -7.21 13.47 1.37
N ALA A 246 -6.36 13.94 2.28
CA ALA A 246 -4.91 13.76 2.19
C ALA A 246 -4.49 12.28 2.30
N ALA A 247 -5.09 11.51 3.21
CA ALA A 247 -4.80 10.09 3.35
C ALA A 247 -5.15 9.30 2.08
N VAL A 248 -6.32 9.55 1.50
CA VAL A 248 -6.75 8.90 0.26
C VAL A 248 -5.88 9.33 -0.92
N LEU A 249 -5.59 10.64 -1.03
CA LEU A 249 -4.70 11.16 -2.06
C LEU A 249 -3.29 10.57 -1.96
N TRP A 250 -2.74 10.44 -0.75
CA TRP A 250 -1.44 9.83 -0.49
C TRP A 250 -1.39 8.39 -0.99
N ALA A 251 -2.40 7.58 -0.66
CA ALA A 251 -2.49 6.20 -1.10
C ALA A 251 -2.68 6.10 -2.63
N VAL A 252 -3.62 6.85 -3.20
CA VAL A 252 -3.88 6.84 -4.65
C VAL A 252 -2.64 7.28 -5.42
N ALA A 253 -1.96 8.36 -5.00
CA ALA A 253 -0.79 8.88 -5.70
C ALA A 253 0.33 7.83 -5.81
N ASN A 254 0.66 7.18 -4.68
CA ASN A 254 1.70 6.15 -4.64
C ASN A 254 1.30 4.89 -5.42
N LEU A 255 0.06 4.40 -5.22
CA LEU A 255 -0.41 3.19 -5.90
C LEU A 255 -0.51 3.39 -7.42
N ASP A 256 -1.09 4.50 -7.87
CA ASP A 256 -1.23 4.81 -9.29
C ASP A 256 0.14 4.81 -9.99
N GLN A 257 1.12 5.50 -9.40
CA GLN A 257 2.39 5.73 -10.05
C GLN A 257 3.12 4.41 -10.34
N SER A 258 3.21 3.52 -9.34
CA SER A 258 3.85 2.21 -9.53
C SER A 258 3.09 1.36 -10.54
N LEU A 259 1.75 1.28 -10.44
CA LEU A 259 0.95 0.45 -11.33
C LEU A 259 0.97 0.96 -12.78
N LEU A 260 1.02 2.26 -13.00
CA LEU A 260 1.15 2.84 -14.34
C LEU A 260 2.52 2.59 -14.96
N LEU A 261 3.60 2.66 -14.16
CA LEU A 261 4.96 2.42 -14.64
C LEU A 261 5.15 0.97 -15.09
N ASP A 262 4.44 0.03 -14.46
CA ASP A 262 4.57 -1.40 -14.71
C ASP A 262 3.43 -2.02 -15.54
N ASP A 263 2.42 -1.27 -16.01
CA ASP A 263 1.16 -1.84 -16.53
C ASP A 263 1.37 -3.04 -17.49
N ALA A 264 2.23 -2.89 -18.50
CA ALA A 264 2.53 -3.98 -19.45
C ALA A 264 3.30 -5.16 -18.83
N ARG A 265 4.28 -4.88 -17.94
CA ARG A 265 5.06 -5.94 -17.27
C ARG A 265 4.20 -6.69 -16.26
N LEU A 266 3.35 -5.98 -15.53
CA LEU A 266 2.43 -6.53 -14.56
C LEU A 266 1.42 -7.46 -15.25
N ASP A 267 0.92 -7.08 -16.43
CA ASP A 267 0.02 -7.92 -17.23
C ASP A 267 0.71 -9.22 -17.71
N ALA A 268 1.96 -9.13 -18.15
CA ALA A 268 2.78 -10.29 -18.50
C ALA A 268 3.04 -11.20 -17.29
N SER A 269 3.48 -10.64 -16.15
CA SER A 269 3.68 -11.36 -14.90
C SER A 269 2.40 -12.02 -14.38
N ARG A 270 1.25 -11.36 -14.53
CA ARG A 270 -0.05 -11.93 -14.19
C ARG A 270 -0.40 -13.12 -15.07
N THR A 271 -0.10 -13.03 -16.37
CA THR A 271 -0.30 -14.14 -17.30
C THR A 271 0.59 -15.33 -16.93
N ALA A 272 1.87 -15.09 -16.65
CA ALA A 272 2.78 -16.14 -16.16
C ALA A 272 2.30 -16.76 -14.83
N ALA A 273 1.72 -15.95 -13.92
CA ALA A 273 1.20 -16.44 -12.66
C ALA A 273 0.07 -17.46 -12.80
N THR A 274 -0.63 -17.50 -13.95
CA THR A 274 -1.70 -18.47 -14.20
C THR A 274 -1.21 -19.92 -14.20
N GLU A 275 0.07 -20.17 -14.50
CA GLU A 275 0.68 -21.50 -14.43
C GLU A 275 0.62 -22.08 -13.02
N TYR A 276 0.64 -21.25 -11.98
CA TYR A 276 0.56 -21.70 -10.59
C TYR A 276 -0.88 -21.85 -10.08
N SER A 277 -1.89 -21.45 -10.85
CA SER A 277 -3.27 -21.33 -10.38
C SER A 277 -3.93 -22.67 -10.02
N HIS A 278 -3.47 -23.76 -10.63
CA HIS A 278 -3.95 -25.13 -10.41
C HIS A 278 -3.36 -25.78 -9.14
N LEU A 279 -2.29 -25.22 -8.57
CA LEU A 279 -1.63 -25.76 -7.40
C LEU A 279 -2.40 -25.39 -6.12
N THR A 280 -2.59 -26.37 -5.24
CA THR A 280 -3.15 -26.16 -3.89
C THR A 280 -2.14 -25.52 -2.95
N ARG A 281 -0.85 -25.72 -3.20
CA ARG A 281 0.27 -25.10 -2.48
C ARG A 281 1.24 -24.47 -3.46
N SER A 282 1.58 -23.20 -3.22
CA SER A 282 2.57 -22.49 -4.02
C SER A 282 3.20 -21.36 -3.22
N ALA A 283 4.52 -21.28 -3.24
CA ALA A 283 5.28 -20.15 -2.72
C ALA A 283 6.22 -19.71 -3.83
N VAL A 284 5.88 -18.63 -4.52
CA VAL A 284 6.65 -18.16 -5.68
C VAL A 284 7.64 -17.10 -5.22
N SER A 285 8.93 -17.38 -5.45
CA SER A 285 10.04 -16.44 -5.27
C SER A 285 9.85 -15.21 -6.16
N GLY A 286 10.66 -14.18 -5.92
CA GLY A 286 10.60 -12.92 -6.68
C GLY A 286 10.76 -13.05 -8.20
N ASP A 287 11.08 -14.21 -8.77
CA ASP A 287 11.38 -14.39 -10.20
C ASP A 287 10.21 -13.96 -11.11
N ILE A 288 8.95 -14.24 -10.74
CA ILE A 288 7.77 -13.90 -11.56
C ILE A 288 7.41 -12.40 -11.54
N GLY A 289 8.08 -11.62 -10.70
CA GLY A 289 7.86 -10.19 -10.52
C GLY A 289 9.13 -9.42 -10.19
N HIS A 290 10.30 -9.93 -10.59
CA HIS A 290 11.59 -9.39 -10.16
C HIS A 290 11.78 -7.96 -10.69
N ASP A 291 11.30 -7.72 -11.93
CA ASP A 291 11.37 -6.44 -12.63
C ASP A 291 10.18 -5.50 -12.35
N LEU A 292 9.28 -5.87 -11.42
CA LEU A 292 8.16 -5.05 -10.98
C LEU A 292 8.54 -4.20 -9.76
N GLU A 293 7.99 -2.99 -9.70
CA GLU A 293 7.99 -2.17 -8.49
C GLU A 293 7.28 -2.88 -7.34
N THR A 294 7.61 -2.47 -6.11
CA THR A 294 7.11 -3.11 -4.88
C THR A 294 5.59 -3.13 -4.81
N VAL A 295 4.91 -2.04 -5.14
CA VAL A 295 3.44 -1.96 -5.18
C VAL A 295 2.85 -2.88 -6.26
N SER A 296 3.48 -2.97 -7.43
CA SER A 296 3.01 -3.84 -8.51
C SER A 296 3.12 -5.32 -8.13
N ARG A 297 4.19 -5.71 -7.42
CA ARG A 297 4.32 -7.05 -6.81
C ARG A 297 3.25 -7.31 -5.76
N LEU A 298 2.98 -6.33 -4.90
CA LEU A 298 1.90 -6.39 -3.91
C LEU A 298 0.54 -6.63 -4.59
N TRP A 299 0.25 -5.89 -5.66
CA TRP A 299 -0.98 -6.08 -6.44
C TRP A 299 -1.06 -7.48 -7.03
N LEU A 300 0.03 -7.98 -7.64
CA LEU A 300 0.10 -9.32 -8.23
C LEU A 300 -0.15 -10.41 -7.19
N GLY A 301 0.53 -10.35 -6.05
CA GLY A 301 0.37 -11.30 -4.95
C GLY A 301 -1.04 -11.27 -4.35
N SER A 302 -1.59 -10.07 -4.13
CA SER A 302 -2.95 -9.88 -3.61
C SER A 302 -4.01 -10.47 -4.55
N ALA A 303 -3.86 -10.24 -5.87
CA ALA A 303 -4.76 -10.77 -6.88
C ALA A 303 -4.70 -12.30 -6.93
N PHE A 304 -3.50 -12.87 -6.94
CA PHE A 304 -3.32 -14.33 -6.93
C PHE A 304 -3.93 -14.97 -5.68
N CYS A 305 -3.68 -14.39 -4.50
CA CYS A 305 -4.24 -14.85 -3.22
C CYS A 305 -5.77 -14.77 -3.20
N ALA A 306 -6.37 -13.67 -3.68
CA ALA A 306 -7.82 -13.52 -3.76
C ALA A 306 -8.46 -14.55 -4.70
N ASP A 307 -7.84 -14.80 -5.86
CA ASP A 307 -8.29 -15.80 -6.80
C ASP A 307 -8.12 -17.23 -6.24
N HIS A 308 -7.02 -17.51 -5.53
CA HIS A 308 -6.80 -18.79 -4.85
C HIS A 308 -7.87 -19.06 -3.79
N ILE A 309 -8.13 -18.10 -2.89
CA ILE A 309 -9.20 -18.22 -1.89
C ILE A 309 -10.54 -18.47 -2.59
N SER A 310 -10.85 -17.73 -3.66
CA SER A 310 -12.12 -17.87 -4.37
C SER A 310 -12.30 -19.26 -4.97
N ARG A 311 -11.26 -19.81 -5.61
CA ARG A 311 -11.28 -21.19 -6.16
C ARG A 311 -11.45 -22.21 -5.06
N GLN A 312 -10.64 -22.12 -4.00
CA GLN A 312 -10.68 -23.09 -2.93
C GLN A 312 -11.99 -22.98 -2.14
N SER A 313 -12.57 -21.79 -1.98
CA SER A 313 -13.81 -21.57 -1.23
C SER A 313 -15.09 -21.95 -1.98
N ALA A 314 -15.01 -22.37 -3.25
CA ALA A 314 -16.16 -22.62 -4.12
C ALA A 314 -17.15 -23.67 -3.57
N ASP A 315 -16.66 -24.61 -2.75
CA ASP A 315 -17.45 -25.69 -2.15
C ASP A 315 -17.67 -25.52 -0.64
N LEU A 316 -17.28 -24.39 -0.04
CA LEU A 316 -17.48 -24.15 1.39
C LEU A 316 -18.96 -23.86 1.69
N THR A 317 -19.50 -24.59 2.66
CA THR A 317 -20.84 -24.38 3.23
C THR A 317 -20.79 -23.68 4.59
N ASP A 318 -19.73 -23.88 5.36
CA ASP A 318 -19.54 -23.24 6.66
C ASP A 318 -19.19 -21.75 6.50
N VAL A 319 -19.68 -20.91 7.42
CA VAL A 319 -19.29 -19.50 7.49
C VAL A 319 -17.85 -19.40 7.98
N PRO A 320 -16.91 -18.85 7.18
CA PRO A 320 -15.51 -18.86 7.53
C PRO A 320 -15.11 -17.70 8.46
N VAL A 321 -14.00 -17.91 9.16
CA VAL A 321 -13.25 -16.84 9.82
C VAL A 321 -12.05 -16.48 8.95
N PHE A 322 -11.87 -15.19 8.69
CA PHE A 322 -10.75 -14.67 7.91
C PHE A 322 -9.70 -14.07 8.83
N TRP A 323 -8.44 -14.41 8.62
CA TRP A 323 -7.30 -13.73 9.21
C TRP A 323 -6.59 -12.90 8.15
N THR A 324 -6.37 -11.63 8.42
CA THR A 324 -5.71 -10.70 7.51
C THR A 324 -4.38 -10.23 8.10
N ARG A 325 -3.41 -9.89 7.24
CA ARG A 325 -2.06 -9.53 7.70
C ARG A 325 -1.84 -8.02 7.76
N GLU A 326 -2.69 -7.22 7.14
CA GLU A 326 -2.56 -5.77 7.12
C GLU A 326 -2.56 -5.20 8.55
N GLN A 327 -1.51 -4.48 8.93
CA GLN A 327 -1.34 -3.87 10.25
C GLN A 327 -1.28 -2.34 10.18
N THR A 328 -0.91 -1.78 9.02
CA THR A 328 -0.82 -0.33 8.82
C THR A 328 -1.81 0.14 7.76
N GLY A 329 -2.06 1.45 7.71
CA GLY A 329 -2.94 2.04 6.70
C GLY A 329 -2.42 1.88 5.28
N GLU A 330 -1.10 1.90 5.11
CA GLU A 330 -0.48 1.63 3.82
C GLU A 330 -0.86 0.24 3.28
N GLU A 331 -0.71 -0.78 4.11
CA GLU A 331 -1.09 -2.16 3.80
C GLU A 331 -2.61 -2.29 3.59
N ALA A 332 -3.39 -1.67 4.48
CA ALA A 332 -4.85 -1.70 4.45
C ALA A 332 -5.46 -0.95 3.26
N SER A 333 -4.77 0.06 2.71
CA SER A 333 -5.21 0.82 1.54
C SER A 333 -5.48 -0.06 0.32
N THR A 334 -4.85 -1.24 0.25
CA THR A 334 -5.08 -2.21 -0.83
C THR A 334 -6.49 -2.79 -0.82
N TRP A 335 -7.13 -2.92 0.35
CA TRP A 335 -8.55 -3.30 0.43
C TRP A 335 -9.47 -2.22 -0.12
N LEU A 336 -9.11 -0.97 0.11
CA LEU A 336 -9.88 0.20 -0.29
C LEU A 336 -9.78 0.48 -1.78
N LEU A 337 -8.57 0.34 -2.35
CA LEU A 337 -8.24 0.89 -3.67
C LEU A 337 -8.02 -0.17 -4.75
N PHE A 338 -7.63 -1.41 -4.43
CA PHE A 338 -7.46 -2.43 -5.47
C PHE A 338 -8.82 -2.95 -5.95
N SER A 339 -9.13 -2.74 -7.22
CA SER A 339 -10.43 -3.12 -7.81
C SER A 339 -10.72 -4.62 -7.69
N HIS A 340 -9.69 -5.48 -7.65
CA HIS A 340 -9.88 -6.91 -7.45
C HIS A 340 -10.25 -7.27 -5.99
N LYS A 341 -9.72 -6.55 -4.99
CA LYS A 341 -10.02 -6.79 -3.57
C LYS A 341 -11.46 -6.43 -3.24
N LEU A 342 -11.97 -5.33 -3.80
CA LEU A 342 -13.38 -4.95 -3.64
C LEU A 342 -14.32 -6.00 -4.26
N ARG A 343 -14.02 -6.47 -5.48
CA ARG A 343 -14.80 -7.56 -6.12
C ARG A 343 -14.77 -8.84 -5.30
N TYR A 344 -13.58 -9.22 -4.81
CA TYR A 344 -13.39 -10.38 -3.93
C TYR A 344 -14.20 -10.25 -2.64
N LEU A 345 -14.15 -9.10 -1.96
CA LEU A 345 -14.86 -8.86 -0.70
C LEU A 345 -16.38 -8.90 -0.90
N LYS A 346 -16.87 -8.29 -1.99
CA LYS A 346 -18.30 -8.34 -2.36
C LYS A 346 -18.77 -9.77 -2.66
N ALA A 347 -17.97 -10.55 -3.40
CA ALA A 347 -18.33 -11.93 -3.74
C ALA A 347 -18.31 -12.86 -2.51
N THR A 348 -17.29 -12.74 -1.66
CA THR A 348 -17.17 -13.55 -0.45
C THR A 348 -18.22 -13.21 0.60
N SER A 349 -18.51 -11.92 0.83
CA SER A 349 -19.59 -11.52 1.72
C SER A 349 -20.95 -12.05 1.24
N ALA A 350 -21.32 -11.81 -0.03
CA ALA A 350 -22.60 -12.28 -0.58
C ALA A 350 -22.79 -13.80 -0.45
N ARG A 351 -21.70 -14.58 -0.49
CA ARG A 351 -21.74 -16.03 -0.31
C ARG A 351 -22.01 -16.46 1.14
N PHE A 352 -21.41 -15.78 2.10
CA PHE A 352 -21.44 -16.19 3.51
C PHE A 352 -22.43 -15.38 4.36
N THR A 353 -23.19 -14.46 3.76
CA THR A 353 -24.35 -13.84 4.38
C THR A 353 -25.52 -14.82 4.36
N SER A 354 -25.60 -15.71 5.35
CA SER A 354 -26.70 -16.66 5.52
C SER A 354 -27.25 -16.61 6.94
N GLY A 355 -28.47 -16.09 7.12
CA GLY A 355 -29.19 -16.12 8.39
C GLY A 355 -28.50 -15.34 9.53
N SER A 356 -28.40 -15.96 10.72
CA SER A 356 -27.89 -15.34 11.96
C SER A 356 -26.37 -15.34 12.12
N GLN A 357 -25.62 -15.99 11.22
CA GLN A 357 -24.15 -16.07 11.30
C GLN A 357 -23.50 -15.09 10.32
N GLN A 358 -22.57 -14.28 10.85
CA GLN A 358 -21.77 -13.35 10.06
C GLN A 358 -20.34 -13.85 9.98
N ALA A 359 -19.74 -13.74 8.79
CA ALA A 359 -18.31 -13.96 8.65
C ALA A 359 -17.55 -12.95 9.51
N THR A 360 -16.46 -13.39 10.13
CA THR A 360 -15.59 -12.53 10.92
C THR A 360 -14.26 -12.36 10.21
N ARG A 361 -13.69 -11.15 10.23
CA ARG A 361 -12.35 -10.85 9.75
C ARG A 361 -11.49 -10.26 10.87
N LEU A 362 -10.37 -10.91 11.11
CA LEU A 362 -9.46 -10.65 12.20
C LEU A 362 -8.23 -9.88 11.71
N PHE A 363 -7.80 -8.90 12.50
CA PHE A 363 -6.57 -8.15 12.32
C PHE A 363 -5.71 -8.26 13.57
N CYS A 364 -4.39 -8.29 13.40
CA CYS A 364 -3.43 -8.01 14.47
C CYS A 364 -2.83 -6.63 14.23
N VAL A 365 -3.17 -5.67 15.08
CA VAL A 365 -2.71 -4.27 14.99
C VAL A 365 -2.07 -3.90 16.32
N PRO A 366 -0.77 -4.16 16.53
CA PRO A 366 -0.11 -3.92 17.81
C PRO A 366 -0.04 -2.42 18.18
N PRO A 367 -0.02 -2.05 19.47
CA PRO A 367 0.01 -0.65 19.90
C PRO A 367 1.25 0.10 19.39
N ALA A 368 2.40 -0.59 19.31
CA ALA A 368 3.63 -0.04 18.76
C ALA A 368 3.44 0.38 17.29
N THR A 369 2.71 -0.41 16.49
CA THR A 369 2.38 -0.09 15.10
C THR A 369 1.51 1.17 15.04
N VAL A 370 0.47 1.26 15.88
CA VAL A 370 -0.42 2.43 15.95
C VAL A 370 0.36 3.70 16.30
N GLN A 371 1.25 3.62 17.29
CA GLN A 371 2.07 4.76 17.74
C GLN A 371 3.04 5.27 16.66
N THR A 372 3.58 4.36 15.84
CA THR A 372 4.49 4.74 14.75
C THR A 372 3.78 5.19 13.47
N SER A 373 2.49 4.88 13.33
CA SER A 373 1.70 5.22 12.14
C SER A 373 1.29 6.68 12.11
N THR A 374 1.35 7.28 10.92
CA THR A 374 0.83 8.63 10.68
C THR A 374 -0.70 8.67 10.82
N GLU A 375 -1.28 9.86 10.96
CA GLU A 375 -2.75 10.00 10.96
C GLU A 375 -3.37 9.44 9.68
N SER A 376 -2.76 9.71 8.53
CA SER A 376 -3.17 9.12 7.24
C SER A 376 -3.23 7.59 7.27
N GLU A 377 -2.23 6.92 7.86
CA GLU A 377 -2.27 5.47 7.99
C GLU A 377 -3.41 4.99 8.90
N ARG A 378 -3.60 5.66 10.04
CA ARG A 378 -4.66 5.28 10.99
C ARG A 378 -6.05 5.45 10.36
N ILE A 379 -6.26 6.53 9.60
CA ILE A 379 -7.51 6.76 8.84
C ILE A 379 -7.74 5.65 7.81
N LEU A 380 -6.75 5.29 6.99
CA LEU A 380 -6.91 4.26 5.97
C LEU A 380 -7.18 2.87 6.58
N LEU A 381 -6.57 2.57 7.73
CA LEU A 381 -6.83 1.32 8.44
C LEU A 381 -8.27 1.26 8.95
N LEU A 382 -8.77 2.34 9.55
CA LEU A 382 -10.17 2.44 9.99
C LEU A 382 -11.12 2.30 8.81
N LEU A 383 -10.87 3.01 7.70
CA LEU A 383 -11.72 2.92 6.50
C LEU A 383 -11.73 1.51 5.91
N ALA A 384 -10.61 0.77 5.95
CA ALA A 384 -10.57 -0.61 5.49
C ALA A 384 -11.43 -1.55 6.37
N ALA A 385 -11.39 -1.37 7.69
CA ALA A 385 -12.28 -2.09 8.61
C ALA A 385 -13.75 -1.72 8.39
N ALA A 386 -14.04 -0.43 8.20
CA ALA A 386 -15.38 0.07 7.89
C ALA A 386 -15.91 -0.48 6.56
N LEU A 387 -15.05 -0.63 5.54
CA LEU A 387 -15.41 -1.29 4.28
C LEU A 387 -15.89 -2.72 4.53
N MET A 388 -15.23 -3.48 5.39
CA MET A 388 -15.60 -4.87 5.70
C MET A 388 -16.93 -4.95 6.46
N GLU A 389 -17.10 -4.12 7.49
CA GLU A 389 -18.36 -4.01 8.25
C GLU A 389 -19.53 -3.58 7.32
N SER A 390 -19.27 -2.71 6.33
CA SER A 390 -20.28 -2.31 5.34
C SER A 390 -20.79 -3.46 4.46
N PHE A 391 -20.06 -4.57 4.39
CA PHE A 391 -20.46 -5.79 3.70
C PHE A 391 -21.04 -6.85 4.65
N GLY A 392 -21.26 -6.51 5.92
CA GLY A 392 -21.74 -7.46 6.93
C GLY A 392 -20.66 -8.45 7.39
N VAL A 393 -19.38 -8.14 7.18
CA VAL A 393 -18.26 -8.91 7.72
C VAL A 393 -17.82 -8.25 9.02
N ARG A 394 -18.05 -8.93 10.15
CA ARG A 394 -17.66 -8.43 11.47
C ARG A 394 -16.16 -8.30 11.56
N VAL A 395 -15.65 -7.16 12.00
CA VAL A 395 -14.22 -6.95 12.24
C VAL A 395 -13.91 -7.19 13.72
N ALA A 396 -12.78 -7.85 13.98
CA ALA A 396 -12.17 -7.92 15.30
C ALA A 396 -10.66 -7.70 15.21
N ILE A 397 -10.11 -7.08 16.24
CA ILE A 397 -8.71 -6.67 16.34
C ILE A 397 -8.11 -7.22 17.63
N THR A 398 -6.91 -7.78 17.51
CA THR A 398 -6.00 -8.02 18.63
C THR A 398 -4.83 -7.04 18.58
N ASP A 399 -4.40 -6.60 19.75
CA ASP A 399 -3.24 -5.75 20.00
C ASP A 399 -1.99 -6.57 20.37
N GLU A 400 -2.11 -7.90 20.49
CA GLU A 400 -1.01 -8.78 20.85
C GLU A 400 -0.04 -8.97 19.67
N PRO A 401 1.25 -8.57 19.81
CA PRO A 401 2.21 -8.60 18.71
C PRO A 401 2.59 -10.02 18.29
N GLU A 402 2.38 -11.01 19.16
CA GLU A 402 2.63 -12.44 18.93
C GLU A 402 1.88 -12.94 17.69
N TYR A 403 0.66 -12.44 17.47
CA TYR A 403 -0.16 -12.81 16.34
C TYR A 403 0.19 -12.06 15.04
N GLY A 404 1.15 -11.14 15.05
CA GLY A 404 1.53 -10.35 13.88
C GLY A 404 2.25 -11.16 12.78
N THR A 405 2.80 -12.30 13.16
CA THR A 405 3.48 -13.25 12.26
C THR A 405 2.53 -14.28 11.66
N VAL A 406 1.33 -14.44 12.22
CA VAL A 406 0.31 -15.38 11.73
C VAL A 406 0.01 -15.09 10.25
N PRO A 407 0.01 -16.13 9.40
CA PRO A 407 -0.25 -15.95 7.97
C PRO A 407 -1.70 -15.51 7.74
N GLY A 408 -1.96 -14.89 6.59
CA GLY A 408 -3.33 -14.66 6.14
C GLY A 408 -4.00 -16.00 5.85
N PHE A 409 -5.18 -16.25 6.39
CA PHE A 409 -5.90 -17.51 6.17
C PHE A 409 -7.42 -17.33 6.17
N VAL A 410 -8.10 -18.35 5.63
CA VAL A 410 -9.54 -18.56 5.73
C VAL A 410 -9.77 -19.88 6.45
N LEU A 411 -10.44 -19.84 7.59
CA LEU A 411 -10.63 -20.99 8.48
C LEU A 411 -12.08 -21.45 8.48
N THR A 412 -12.24 -22.76 8.35
CA THR A 412 -13.50 -23.50 8.55
C THR A 412 -13.25 -24.64 9.53
N PRO A 413 -14.29 -25.33 10.05
CA PRO A 413 -14.08 -26.46 10.97
C PRO A 413 -13.16 -27.55 10.41
N ARG A 414 -13.24 -27.79 9.10
CA ARG A 414 -12.60 -28.93 8.42
C ARG A 414 -11.28 -28.61 7.72
N ARG A 415 -11.02 -27.34 7.40
CA ARG A 415 -9.80 -26.95 6.66
C ARG A 415 -9.47 -25.47 6.80
N ALA A 416 -8.23 -25.13 6.49
CA ALA A 416 -7.73 -23.77 6.34
C ALA A 416 -7.16 -23.55 4.94
N ILE A 417 -7.45 -22.37 4.38
CA ILE A 417 -6.89 -21.89 3.11
C ILE A 417 -5.94 -20.75 3.47
N VAL A 418 -4.63 -20.96 3.35
CA VAL A 418 -3.60 -19.96 3.60
C VAL A 418 -3.39 -19.14 2.35
N ALA A 419 -3.33 -17.82 2.49
CA ALA A 419 -3.08 -16.89 1.40
C ALA A 419 -2.41 -15.61 1.94
N THR A 420 -1.09 -15.52 1.75
CA THR A 420 -0.25 -14.44 2.25
C THR A 420 0.52 -13.79 1.11
N TRP A 421 0.48 -12.47 1.02
CA TRP A 421 1.14 -11.67 -0.04
C TRP A 421 1.83 -10.41 0.49
N ILE A 422 1.56 -10.05 1.75
CA ILE A 422 2.26 -9.00 2.50
C ILE A 422 3.23 -9.66 3.47
N ARG A 423 4.41 -9.05 3.64
CA ARG A 423 5.48 -9.51 4.54
C ARG A 423 5.80 -10.99 4.34
N THR A 424 5.98 -11.38 3.08
CA THR A 424 6.47 -12.70 2.65
C THR A 424 7.78 -12.52 1.88
N ASP A 425 8.63 -13.55 1.88
CA ASP A 425 9.90 -13.56 1.14
C ASP A 425 9.71 -13.58 -0.39
N GLY A 426 8.50 -13.93 -0.86
CA GLY A 426 8.12 -14.04 -2.26
C GLY A 426 7.05 -13.04 -2.70
N VAL A 427 6.41 -13.32 -3.84
CA VAL A 427 5.25 -12.52 -4.30
C VAL A 427 3.97 -12.97 -3.58
N TRP A 428 3.83 -14.28 -3.34
CA TRP A 428 2.76 -14.86 -2.55
C TRP A 428 3.19 -16.21 -1.94
N GLN A 429 2.43 -16.62 -0.93
CA GLN A 429 2.41 -17.95 -0.35
C GLN A 429 0.96 -18.39 -0.17
N VAL A 430 0.58 -19.47 -0.83
CA VAL A 430 -0.74 -20.10 -0.71
C VAL A 430 -0.60 -21.56 -0.32
N ASP A 431 -1.56 -22.06 0.47
CA ASP A 431 -1.65 -23.46 0.86
C ASP A 431 -3.10 -23.83 1.20
N VAL A 432 -3.43 -25.12 1.12
CA VAL A 432 -4.67 -25.68 1.66
C VAL A 432 -4.30 -26.82 2.58
N THR A 433 -4.77 -26.77 3.83
CA THR A 433 -4.45 -27.76 4.86
C THR A 433 -5.70 -28.18 5.62
N ASP A 434 -5.80 -29.47 5.89
CA ASP A 434 -6.76 -30.09 6.81
C ASP A 434 -6.03 -30.73 8.01
N HIS A 435 -4.74 -30.43 8.18
CA HIS A 435 -3.91 -31.07 9.19
C HIS A 435 -4.34 -30.65 10.61
N PRO A 436 -4.68 -31.59 11.51
CA PRO A 436 -5.33 -31.26 12.78
C PRO A 436 -4.56 -30.28 13.68
N SER A 437 -3.24 -30.37 13.75
CA SER A 437 -2.41 -29.49 14.57
C SER A 437 -2.40 -28.05 14.04
N THR A 438 -2.23 -27.87 12.72
CA THR A 438 -2.31 -26.55 12.08
C THR A 438 -3.69 -25.94 12.23
N LEU A 439 -4.75 -26.74 12.09
CA LEU A 439 -6.11 -26.25 12.32
C LEU A 439 -6.36 -25.88 13.78
N ALA A 440 -5.77 -26.60 14.75
CA ALA A 440 -5.87 -26.25 16.16
C ALA A 440 -5.21 -24.89 16.43
N GLU A 441 -3.99 -24.67 15.94
CA GLU A 441 -3.27 -23.40 16.09
C GLU A 441 -4.08 -22.21 15.53
N TYR A 442 -4.64 -22.34 14.32
CA TYR A 442 -5.46 -21.27 13.74
C TYR A 442 -6.80 -21.07 14.47
N ARG A 443 -7.40 -22.15 15.00
CA ARG A 443 -8.62 -22.04 15.81
C ARG A 443 -8.35 -21.35 17.14
N ASP A 444 -7.23 -21.66 17.78
CA ASP A 444 -6.83 -21.06 19.06
C ASP A 444 -6.59 -19.56 18.87
N ALA A 445 -5.80 -19.17 17.85
CA ALA A 445 -5.58 -17.77 17.51
C ALA A 445 -6.91 -17.06 17.17
N ALA A 446 -7.74 -17.64 16.30
CA ALA A 446 -9.00 -17.02 15.89
C ALA A 446 -10.00 -16.90 17.06
N GLY A 447 -10.12 -17.95 17.88
CA GLY A 447 -10.99 -17.98 19.05
C GLY A 447 -10.56 -16.97 20.11
N HIS A 448 -9.25 -16.82 20.32
CA HIS A 448 -8.69 -15.83 21.24
C HIS A 448 -9.07 -14.40 20.82
N VAL A 449 -8.82 -14.02 19.57
CA VAL A 449 -9.16 -12.66 19.07
C VAL A 449 -10.66 -12.42 19.10
N GLN A 450 -11.49 -13.43 18.80
CA GLN A 450 -12.94 -13.30 18.87
C GLN A 450 -13.46 -13.06 20.29
N ALA A 451 -12.80 -13.65 21.30
CA ALA A 451 -13.16 -13.50 22.70
C ALA A 451 -12.59 -12.20 23.32
N HIS A 452 -11.41 -11.74 22.88
CA HIS A 452 -10.64 -10.68 23.53
C HIS A 452 -10.38 -9.48 22.63
N SER A 453 -11.24 -9.23 21.63
CA SER A 453 -10.98 -8.11 20.72
C SER A 453 -11.00 -6.76 21.43
N VAL A 454 -10.01 -5.92 21.15
CA VAL A 454 -9.90 -4.56 21.72
C VAL A 454 -11.01 -3.61 21.25
N ILE A 455 -11.75 -3.98 20.21
CA ILE A 455 -12.89 -3.22 19.68
C ILE A 455 -14.23 -3.92 19.91
N THR A 456 -14.32 -4.84 20.89
CA THR A 456 -15.53 -5.64 21.13
C THR A 456 -16.74 -4.76 21.42
N ALA A 457 -17.77 -4.89 20.58
CA ALA A 457 -19.08 -4.29 20.81
C ALA A 457 -20.17 -4.99 19.95
N ASP A 458 -21.43 -4.84 20.36
CA ASP A 458 -22.57 -5.49 19.71
C ASP A 458 -22.92 -4.89 18.35
N THR A 459 -22.80 -3.56 18.23
CA THR A 459 -23.13 -2.84 16.99
C THR A 459 -21.89 -2.46 16.20
N ALA A 460 -22.00 -2.41 14.87
CA ALA A 460 -20.91 -1.96 14.02
C ALA A 460 -20.50 -0.51 14.33
N GLY A 461 -21.45 0.36 14.67
CA GLY A 461 -21.19 1.74 15.11
C GLY A 461 -20.27 1.81 16.33
N SER A 462 -20.61 1.05 17.37
CA SER A 462 -19.81 0.96 18.59
C SER A 462 -18.42 0.36 18.32
N ARG A 463 -18.30 -0.64 17.45
CA ARG A 463 -17.00 -1.22 17.06
C ARG A 463 -16.13 -0.21 16.30
N MET A 464 -16.71 0.54 15.36
CA MET A 464 -15.97 1.56 14.61
C MET A 464 -15.53 2.73 15.48
N ARG A 465 -16.33 3.12 16.48
CA ARG A 465 -15.94 4.11 17.49
C ARG A 465 -14.80 3.61 18.37
N ALA A 466 -14.91 2.39 18.91
CA ALA A 466 -13.82 1.77 19.68
C ALA A 466 -12.53 1.62 18.85
N LEU A 467 -12.66 1.36 17.54
CA LEU A 467 -11.53 1.36 16.62
C LEU A 467 -10.92 2.76 16.45
N ALA A 468 -11.74 3.80 16.31
CA ALA A 468 -11.25 5.18 16.24
C ALA A 468 -10.50 5.57 17.52
N ASP A 469 -11.04 5.20 18.69
CA ASP A 469 -10.40 5.45 19.99
C ASP A 469 -9.05 4.71 20.08
N TYR A 470 -9.01 3.42 19.71
CA TYR A 470 -7.79 2.62 19.67
C TYR A 470 -6.73 3.22 18.72
N LEU A 471 -7.16 3.76 17.59
CA LEU A 471 -6.31 4.40 16.59
C LEU A 471 -6.06 5.89 16.87
N ASN A 472 -6.51 6.43 18.01
CA ASN A 472 -6.37 7.84 18.37
C ASN A 472 -6.83 8.78 17.23
N LEU A 473 -8.08 8.60 16.79
CA LEU A 473 -8.77 9.39 15.77
C LEU A 473 -10.01 10.05 16.38
N ASP A 474 -10.27 11.31 16.02
CA ASP A 474 -11.51 11.99 16.41
C ASP A 474 -12.70 11.39 15.64
N TRP A 475 -13.46 10.53 16.32
CA TRP A 475 -14.64 9.87 15.76
C TRP A 475 -15.68 10.85 15.23
N THR A 476 -15.92 11.96 15.93
CA THR A 476 -17.00 12.90 15.57
C THR A 476 -16.65 13.65 14.30
N CYS A 477 -15.41 14.14 14.20
CA CYS A 477 -14.88 14.79 13.01
C CYS A 477 -14.86 13.80 11.83
N LEU A 478 -14.28 12.61 12.05
CA LEU A 478 -14.16 11.57 11.03
C LEU A 478 -15.53 11.17 10.46
N ARG A 479 -16.52 10.93 11.33
CA ARG A 479 -17.88 10.54 10.94
C ARG A 479 -18.56 11.61 10.10
N THR A 480 -18.47 12.86 10.54
CA THR A 480 -19.07 14.01 9.84
C THR A 480 -18.46 14.16 8.45
N ARG A 481 -17.13 14.12 8.34
CA ARG A 481 -16.43 14.22 7.05
C ARG A 481 -16.66 13.02 6.15
N CYS A 482 -16.76 11.82 6.71
CA CYS A 482 -17.15 10.62 5.97
C CYS A 482 -18.57 10.69 5.41
N ALA A 483 -19.53 11.32 6.12
CA ALA A 483 -20.87 11.53 5.59
C ALA A 483 -20.85 12.44 4.36
N GLU A 484 -20.19 13.59 4.46
CA GLU A 484 -20.06 14.55 3.35
C GLU A 484 -19.35 13.91 2.14
N LEU A 485 -18.20 13.27 2.36
CA LEU A 485 -17.44 12.58 1.31
C LEU A 485 -18.19 11.37 0.76
N GLY A 486 -19.00 10.69 1.57
CA GLY A 486 -19.79 9.54 1.16
C GLY A 486 -20.93 9.92 0.23
N ASP A 487 -21.59 11.04 0.47
CA ASP A 487 -22.68 11.53 -0.38
C ASP A 487 -22.15 12.08 -1.72
N TYR A 488 -20.96 12.67 -1.70
CA TYR A 488 -20.39 13.32 -2.90
C TYR A 488 -19.43 12.41 -3.71
N GLY A 489 -18.66 11.56 -3.04
CA GLY A 489 -17.62 10.70 -3.61
C GLY A 489 -16.25 11.40 -3.75
N LEU A 490 -15.16 10.64 -3.76
CA LEU A 490 -13.78 11.18 -3.77
C LEU A 490 -13.16 11.37 -5.16
N ALA A 491 -13.88 11.05 -6.23
CA ALA A 491 -13.34 11.12 -7.59
C ALA A 491 -12.86 12.53 -8.00
N GLY A 492 -13.47 13.60 -7.49
CA GLY A 492 -13.04 14.96 -7.83
C GLY A 492 -11.63 15.31 -7.36
N ILE A 493 -11.13 14.70 -6.27
CA ILE A 493 -9.82 14.99 -5.68
C ILE A 493 -8.77 13.90 -5.94
N ALA A 494 -9.19 12.64 -6.03
CA ALA A 494 -8.29 11.49 -6.08
C ALA A 494 -8.65 10.48 -7.17
N GLU A 495 -9.23 10.92 -8.31
CA GLU A 495 -9.54 10.02 -9.44
C GLU A 495 -8.33 9.16 -9.81
N PRO A 496 -8.40 7.82 -9.74
CA PRO A 496 -7.28 6.98 -10.13
C PRO A 496 -6.94 7.12 -11.61
N ARG A 497 -5.69 6.87 -11.96
CA ARG A 497 -5.21 6.85 -13.35
C ARG A 497 -4.99 5.42 -13.84
N SER A 498 -4.60 4.51 -12.95
CA SER A 498 -4.50 3.09 -13.25
C SER A 498 -5.89 2.45 -13.30
N ARG A 499 -6.14 1.63 -14.33
CA ARG A 499 -7.34 0.79 -14.47
C ARG A 499 -7.50 -0.26 -13.36
N LEU A 500 -6.42 -0.51 -12.60
CA LEU A 500 -6.37 -1.53 -11.56
C LEU A 500 -6.82 -1.02 -10.19
N LEU A 501 -7.09 0.29 -10.10
CA LEU A 501 -7.57 0.98 -8.90
C LEU A 501 -9.02 1.46 -9.06
N SER A 502 -9.74 1.56 -7.96
CA SER A 502 -11.07 2.17 -7.87
C SER A 502 -11.23 2.90 -6.54
N LEU A 503 -12.03 3.96 -6.52
CA LEU A 503 -12.43 4.65 -5.28
C LEU A 503 -13.70 4.07 -4.65
N ASP A 504 -14.39 3.14 -5.32
CA ASP A 504 -15.67 2.59 -4.86
C ASP A 504 -15.58 2.00 -3.43
N GLY A 505 -14.43 1.43 -3.07
CA GLY A 505 -14.18 0.90 -1.73
C GLY A 505 -14.10 2.00 -0.68
N VAL A 506 -13.35 3.07 -0.94
CA VAL A 506 -13.28 4.24 -0.04
C VAL A 506 -14.63 4.94 0.04
N ASP A 507 -15.29 5.19 -1.10
CA ASP A 507 -16.60 5.84 -1.14
C ASP A 507 -17.66 5.04 -0.37
N ARG A 508 -17.59 3.71 -0.42
CA ARG A 508 -18.47 2.84 0.38
C ARG A 508 -18.14 2.91 1.87
N ALA A 509 -16.85 2.89 2.24
CA ALA A 509 -16.42 3.01 3.62
C ALA A 509 -16.87 4.35 4.23
N CYS A 510 -16.67 5.47 3.52
CA CYS A 510 -17.11 6.79 3.94
C CYS A 510 -18.64 6.84 4.13
N ARG A 511 -19.43 6.36 3.17
CA ARG A 511 -20.90 6.27 3.33
C ARG A 511 -21.32 5.44 4.53
N PHE A 512 -20.64 4.31 4.74
CA PHE A 512 -20.93 3.47 5.90
C PHE A 512 -20.64 4.21 7.19
N VAL A 513 -19.42 4.73 7.37
CA VAL A 513 -19.04 5.49 8.57
C VAL A 513 -19.98 6.68 8.81
N GLY A 514 -20.26 7.46 7.76
CA GLY A 514 -21.15 8.62 7.85
C GLY A 514 -22.60 8.29 8.25
N SER A 515 -23.05 7.07 7.96
CA SER A 515 -24.38 6.58 8.36
C SER A 515 -24.48 6.02 9.78
N LEU A 516 -23.34 5.81 10.45
CA LEU A 516 -23.32 5.26 11.81
C LEU A 516 -23.73 6.32 12.86
N PRO A 517 -24.28 5.87 14.00
CA PRO A 517 -24.71 6.75 15.09
C PRO A 517 -23.56 7.36 15.91
#